data_AF-A0A087TU15-F1
#
_entry.id   AF-A0A087TU15-F1
#
_cell.length_a   1.000
_cell.length_b   1.000
_cell.length_c   1.000
_cell.angle_alpha   90.00
_cell.angle_beta   90.00
_cell.angle_gamma   90.00
#
_symmetry.space_group_name_H-M   'P 1'
#
loop_
_entity.id
_entity.type
_entity.pdbx_description
1 polymer ?
#
loop_
_entity_poly.entity_id
_entity_poly.type
_entity_poly.pdbx_seq_one_letter_code
_entity_poly.pdbx_strand_id
1 'polypeptide(L)'
;MIPKITSDVPNMSLFSKITNYFDDLVLADPMFYERKPIDILLGVNVFFIILKGDIIKRGQSLPFAICSQLSWIISGNTLTDDSNLTTTYTVNNLQLSTNELVEKFWSLDSIPEVKHISSE
;
A
#
# COMPACT_ATOMS: atom_id res chain seq x y z
N MET A 1 16.27 -11.37 -1.39
CA MET A 1 15.79 -10.05 -0.92
C MET A 1 14.81 -9.55 -1.97
N ILE A 2 13.62 -9.10 -1.59
CA ILE A 2 12.65 -8.58 -2.55
C ILE A 2 13.09 -7.15 -2.94
N PRO A 3 13.38 -6.86 -4.22
CA PRO A 3 13.97 -5.58 -4.61
C PRO A 3 12.95 -4.42 -4.61
N LYS A 4 11.66 -4.70 -4.88
CA LYS A 4 10.60 -3.69 -4.95
C LYS A 4 9.25 -4.35 -4.65
N ILE A 5 8.50 -3.79 -3.71
CA ILE A 5 7.20 -4.32 -3.26
C ILE A 5 6.04 -3.67 -4.03
N THR A 6 6.16 -2.39 -4.39
CA THR A 6 5.12 -1.64 -5.10
C THR A 6 5.70 -0.81 -6.24
N SER A 7 4.92 -0.56 -7.29
CA SER A 7 5.14 0.56 -8.21
C SER A 7 4.90 1.91 -7.53
N ASP A 8 5.14 3.00 -8.27
CA ASP A 8 4.81 4.35 -7.84
C ASP A 8 3.30 4.49 -7.64
N VAL A 9 2.91 5.32 -6.68
CA VAL A 9 1.53 5.53 -6.28
C VAL A 9 1.24 7.04 -6.24
N PRO A 10 0.05 7.50 -6.69
CA PRO A 10 -0.91 6.76 -7.50
C PRO A 10 -0.32 6.31 -8.85
N ASN A 11 -0.89 5.28 -9.46
CA ASN A 11 -0.40 4.75 -10.75
C ASN A 11 -0.57 5.75 -11.91
N MET A 12 -1.40 6.76 -11.73
CA MET A 12 -1.46 7.92 -12.61
C MET A 12 -1.67 9.12 -11.71
N SER A 13 -0.97 10.22 -12.00
CA SER A 13 -1.22 11.46 -11.26
C SER A 13 -2.68 11.87 -11.43
N LEU A 14 -3.32 12.19 -10.31
CA LEU A 14 -4.69 12.69 -10.29
C LEU A 14 -4.70 14.16 -10.73
N PHE A 15 -5.87 14.67 -11.12
CA PHE A 15 -6.02 16.10 -11.39
C PHE A 15 -5.68 16.90 -10.14
N SER A 16 -4.73 17.84 -10.24
CA SER A 16 -4.29 18.66 -9.11
C SER A 16 -5.43 19.41 -8.42
N LYS A 17 -6.51 19.74 -9.12
CA LYS A 17 -7.73 20.33 -8.54
C LYS A 17 -8.33 19.52 -7.39
N ILE A 18 -8.01 18.23 -7.27
CA ILE A 18 -8.46 17.39 -6.15
C ILE A 18 -7.98 17.90 -4.78
N THR A 19 -6.87 18.63 -4.73
CA THR A 19 -6.36 19.21 -3.48
C THR A 19 -7.30 20.27 -2.90
N ASN A 20 -8.09 20.94 -3.74
CA ASN A 20 -9.04 21.96 -3.30
C ASN A 20 -10.16 21.41 -2.41
N TYR A 21 -10.38 20.08 -2.40
CA TYR A 21 -11.34 19.45 -1.50
C TYR A 21 -10.75 19.16 -0.10
N PHE A 22 -9.47 19.42 0.11
CA PHE A 22 -8.74 19.08 1.33
C PHE A 22 -7.80 20.20 1.79
N ASP A 23 -8.00 21.43 1.30
CA ASP A 23 -7.18 22.60 1.61
C ASP A 23 -7.32 23.07 3.08
N ASP A 24 -8.41 22.67 3.73
CA ASP A 24 -8.69 22.84 5.15
C ASP A 24 -7.97 21.81 6.05
N LEU A 25 -7.27 20.83 5.49
CA LEU A 25 -6.62 19.75 6.24
C LEU A 25 -5.09 19.81 6.14
N VAL A 26 -4.42 19.48 7.25
CA VAL A 26 -3.00 19.13 7.24
C VAL A 26 -2.86 17.68 6.79
N LEU A 27 -2.35 17.46 5.58
CA LEU A 27 -2.21 16.13 4.99
C LEU A 27 -0.90 15.45 5.43
N ALA A 28 -0.97 14.14 5.63
CA ALA A 28 0.21 13.30 5.88
C ALA A 28 1.15 13.27 4.67
N ASP A 29 0.56 13.29 3.47
CA ASP A 29 1.26 13.48 2.20
C ASP A 29 0.59 14.63 1.43
N PRO A 30 1.18 15.85 1.43
CA PRO A 30 0.67 16.99 0.67
C PRO A 30 0.65 16.76 -0.84
N MET A 31 1.40 15.78 -1.35
CA MET A 31 1.56 15.49 -2.77
C MET A 31 0.90 14.17 -3.18
N PHE A 32 -0.09 13.68 -2.41
CA PHE A 32 -0.78 12.39 -2.63
C PHE A 32 -1.36 12.20 -4.05
N TYR A 33 -1.59 13.29 -4.77
CA TYR A 33 -2.14 13.29 -6.13
C TYR A 33 -1.07 13.04 -7.20
N GLU A 34 0.22 13.12 -6.87
CA GLU A 34 1.33 13.00 -7.81
C GLU A 34 1.90 11.59 -7.79
N ARG A 35 2.01 10.95 -8.96
CA ARG A 35 2.65 9.64 -9.11
C ARG A 35 4.11 9.68 -8.62
N LYS A 36 4.40 9.04 -7.50
CA LYS A 36 5.73 9.03 -6.86
C LYS A 36 6.09 7.68 -6.24
N PRO A 37 7.41 7.37 -6.10
CA PRO A 37 7.84 6.18 -5.39
C PRO A 37 7.41 6.24 -3.92
N ILE A 38 7.21 5.08 -3.28
CA ILE A 38 6.92 5.01 -1.85
C ILE A 38 8.22 5.20 -1.06
N ASP A 39 8.26 6.18 -0.18
CA ASP A 39 9.39 6.41 0.74
C ASP A 39 9.42 5.39 1.89
N ILE A 40 8.24 5.08 2.46
CA ILE A 40 8.09 4.21 3.63
C ILE A 40 6.89 3.28 3.44
N LEU A 41 7.11 1.97 3.58
CA LEU A 41 6.05 0.97 3.62
C LEU A 41 5.71 0.62 5.08
N LEU A 42 4.49 0.94 5.52
CA LEU A 42 4.02 0.63 6.87
C LEU A 42 3.33 -0.73 6.91
N GLY A 43 3.79 -1.60 7.82
CA GLY A 43 3.13 -2.86 8.12
C GLY A 43 1.78 -2.65 8.81
N VAL A 44 0.89 -3.64 8.70
CA VAL A 44 -0.44 -3.62 9.32
C VAL A 44 -0.39 -3.41 10.84
N ASN A 45 0.65 -3.94 11.50
CA ASN A 45 0.90 -3.76 12.92
C ASN A 45 1.14 -2.29 13.32
N VAL A 46 1.68 -1.48 12.43
CA VAL A 46 1.86 -0.02 12.65
C VAL A 46 0.62 0.74 12.18
N PHE A 47 0.06 0.36 11.04
CA PHE A 47 -1.11 1.01 10.43
C PHE A 47 -2.26 1.17 11.43
N PHE A 48 -2.64 0.10 12.14
CA PHE A 48 -3.75 0.17 13.10
C PHE A 48 -3.45 1.00 14.35
N ILE A 49 -2.17 1.18 14.70
CA ILE A 49 -1.76 1.99 15.87
C ILE A 49 -1.86 3.48 15.55
N ILE A 50 -1.52 3.87 14.31
CA ILE A 50 -1.46 5.30 13.94
C ILE A 50 -2.83 5.87 13.56
N LEU A 51 -3.82 5.04 13.22
CA LEU A 51 -5.16 5.50 12.89
C LEU A 51 -5.89 6.03 14.13
N LYS A 52 -6.56 7.18 14.01
CA LYS A 52 -7.41 7.76 15.07
C LYS A 52 -8.90 7.49 14.87
N GLY A 53 -9.31 7.10 13.65
CA GLY A 53 -10.66 6.63 13.35
C GLY A 53 -11.62 7.68 12.79
N ASP A 54 -11.33 8.98 12.91
CA ASP A 54 -12.17 10.02 12.31
C ASP A 54 -12.05 9.99 10.78
N ILE A 55 -13.20 10.05 10.10
CA ILE A 55 -13.30 10.02 8.64
C ILE A 55 -14.11 11.22 8.13
N ILE A 56 -13.54 11.96 7.18
CA ILE A 56 -14.22 13.06 6.47
C ILE A 56 -14.49 12.62 5.04
N LYS A 57 -15.76 12.55 4.65
CA LYS A 57 -16.18 12.28 3.27
C LYS A 57 -16.45 13.60 2.57
N ARG A 58 -15.84 13.83 1.39
CA ARG A 58 -16.06 15.05 0.59
C ARG A 58 -17.14 14.90 -0.48
N GLY A 59 -17.46 13.68 -0.88
CA GLY A 59 -18.48 13.38 -1.87
C GLY A 59 -18.44 11.90 -2.26
N GLN A 60 -19.43 11.43 -3.01
CA GLN A 60 -19.54 10.02 -3.40
C GLN A 60 -18.48 9.61 -4.44
N SER A 61 -17.98 10.58 -5.20
CA SER A 61 -16.99 10.42 -6.28
C SER A 61 -15.59 10.89 -5.89
N LEU A 62 -15.42 11.32 -4.64
CA LEU A 62 -14.20 11.90 -4.09
C LEU A 62 -13.60 10.95 -3.07
N PRO A 63 -12.28 10.99 -2.86
CA PRO A 63 -11.68 10.25 -1.79
C PRO A 63 -12.12 10.85 -0.44
N PHE A 64 -11.90 10.09 0.62
CA PHE A 64 -12.15 10.51 1.99
C PHE A 64 -10.82 10.72 2.72
N ALA A 65 -10.84 11.56 3.73
CA ALA A 65 -9.70 11.78 4.62
C ALA A 65 -9.87 10.97 5.90
N ILE A 66 -8.80 10.36 6.40
CA ILE A 66 -8.76 9.61 7.66
C ILE A 66 -7.77 10.28 8.60
N CYS A 67 -8.19 10.57 9.83
CA CYS A 67 -7.31 11.16 10.84
C CYS A 67 -6.32 10.10 11.35
N SER A 68 -5.04 10.47 11.41
CA SER A 68 -3.96 9.62 11.94
C SER A 68 -3.00 10.41 12.82
N GLN A 69 -2.04 9.72 13.45
CA GLN A 69 -0.92 10.34 14.14
C GLN A 69 0.03 11.09 13.18
N LEU A 70 0.03 10.74 11.89
CA LEU A 70 0.84 11.38 10.84
C LEU A 70 0.10 12.53 10.13
N SER A 71 -1.02 13.00 10.68
CA SER A 71 -1.99 13.92 10.04
C SER A 71 -3.00 13.20 9.13
N TRP A 72 -3.74 13.93 8.28
CA TRP A 72 -4.84 13.38 7.50
C TRP A 72 -4.34 12.57 6.30
N ILE A 73 -4.76 11.31 6.22
CA ILE A 73 -4.45 10.39 5.11
C ILE A 73 -5.60 10.43 4.10
N ILE A 74 -5.30 10.59 2.81
CA ILE A 74 -6.31 10.51 1.75
C ILE A 74 -6.43 9.06 1.27
N SER A 75 -7.67 8.55 1.21
CA SER A 75 -7.97 7.17 0.84
C SER A 75 -9.28 7.08 0.05
N GLY A 76 -9.43 6.00 -0.73
CA GLY A 76 -10.62 5.74 -1.53
C GLY A 76 -10.40 5.98 -3.02
N ASN A 77 -11.46 5.74 -3.78
CA ASN A 77 -11.43 5.86 -5.23
C ASN A 77 -11.75 7.30 -5.65
N THR A 78 -11.21 7.70 -6.80
CA THR A 78 -11.56 8.94 -7.47
C THR A 78 -12.26 8.59 -8.77
N LEU A 79 -13.49 9.05 -8.97
CA LEU A 79 -14.09 8.94 -10.30
C LEU A 79 -13.48 10.04 -11.17
N THR A 80 -12.80 9.65 -12.24
CA THR A 80 -12.40 10.58 -13.28
C THR A 80 -13.60 10.81 -14.20
N ASP A 81 -13.96 12.08 -14.41
CA ASP A 81 -15.16 12.51 -15.16
C ASP A 81 -15.13 12.17 -16.66
N ASP A 82 -14.07 11.54 -17.16
CA ASP A 82 -13.99 11.06 -18.54
C ASP A 82 -14.69 9.70 -18.67
N SER A 83 -15.84 9.72 -19.34
CA SER A 83 -16.64 8.54 -19.73
C SER A 83 -15.90 7.53 -20.63
N ASN A 84 -14.62 7.76 -20.93
CA ASN A 84 -13.76 6.93 -21.77
C ASN A 84 -12.57 6.31 -21.00
N LEU A 85 -12.43 6.53 -19.69
CA LEU A 85 -11.32 5.99 -18.92
C LEU A 85 -11.62 4.57 -18.41
N THR A 86 -10.82 3.62 -18.88
CA THR A 86 -10.75 2.25 -18.39
C THR A 86 -10.43 2.27 -16.89
N THR A 87 -11.19 1.57 -16.05
CA THR A 87 -10.80 1.36 -14.65
C THR A 87 -9.41 0.73 -14.62
N THR A 88 -8.42 1.49 -14.14
CA THR A 88 -7.05 1.01 -14.04
C THR A 88 -6.88 0.24 -12.75
N TYR A 89 -6.73 -1.08 -12.87
CA TYR A 89 -6.30 -1.92 -11.77
C TYR A 89 -4.79 -2.06 -11.83
N THR A 90 -4.12 -1.80 -10.71
CA THR A 90 -2.69 -2.08 -10.61
C THR A 90 -2.49 -3.27 -9.70
N VAL A 91 -1.86 -4.29 -10.27
CA VAL A 91 -1.40 -5.46 -9.54
C VAL A 91 0.12 -5.36 -9.44
N ASN A 92 0.62 -5.21 -8.21
CA ASN A 92 2.05 -5.28 -7.95
C ASN A 92 2.48 -6.74 -7.95
N ASN A 93 2.89 -7.25 -9.12
CA ASN A 93 3.40 -8.61 -9.24
C ASN A 93 4.83 -8.70 -8.72
N LEU A 94 5.03 -9.51 -7.68
CA LEU A 94 6.35 -9.94 -7.26
C LEU A 94 6.82 -11.04 -8.21
N GLN A 95 7.64 -10.68 -9.20
CA GLN A 95 8.29 -11.68 -10.04
C GLN A 95 9.47 -12.28 -9.27
N LEU A 96 9.27 -13.49 -8.77
CA LEU A 96 10.26 -14.26 -8.02
C LEU A 96 10.73 -15.43 -8.88
N SER A 97 12.02 -15.79 -8.79
CA SER A 97 12.53 -17.05 -9.33
C SER A 97 11.79 -18.20 -8.65
N THR A 98 10.92 -18.90 -9.39
CA THR A 98 9.99 -19.89 -8.83
C THR A 98 10.69 -21.01 -8.09
N ASN A 99 11.84 -21.47 -8.59
CA ASN A 99 12.53 -22.64 -8.04
C ASN A 99 13.17 -22.33 -6.69
N GLU A 100 13.92 -21.23 -6.58
CA GLU A 100 14.57 -20.85 -5.31
C GLU A 100 13.55 -20.49 -4.23
N LEU A 101 12.40 -19.91 -4.62
CA LEU A 101 11.37 -19.54 -3.66
C LEU A 101 10.63 -20.78 -3.13
N VAL A 102 10.32 -21.74 -4.00
CA VAL A 102 9.70 -23.01 -3.61
C VAL A 102 10.65 -23.80 -2.71
N GLU A 103 11.94 -23.88 -3.04
CA GLU A 103 12.94 -24.53 -2.17
C GLU A 103 13.08 -23.82 -0.82
N LYS A 104 13.11 -22.48 -0.79
CA LYS A 104 13.14 -21.73 0.47
C LYS A 104 11.88 -21.91 1.30
N PHE A 105 10.72 -21.93 0.66
CA PHE A 105 9.45 -22.14 1.34
C PHE A 105 9.45 -23.51 2.04
N TRP A 106 9.81 -24.58 1.32
CA TRP A 106 9.84 -25.93 1.88
C TRP A 106 10.95 -26.14 2.92
N SER A 107 12.09 -25.43 2.82
CA SER A 107 13.15 -25.51 3.83
C SER A 107 12.86 -24.73 5.11
N LEU A 108 11.90 -23.80 5.11
CA LEU A 108 11.43 -23.13 6.32
C LEU A 108 10.43 -23.98 7.11
N ASP A 109 9.65 -24.82 6.43
CA ASP A 109 8.69 -25.76 7.04
C ASP A 109 9.32 -27.12 7.40
N SER A 110 10.55 -27.40 6.96
CA SER A 110 11.23 -28.64 7.31
C SER A 110 11.71 -28.59 8.77
N ILE A 111 11.31 -29.60 9.54
CA ILE A 111 11.83 -29.82 10.89
C ILE A 111 13.28 -30.29 10.75
N PRO A 112 14.25 -29.75 11.52
CA PRO A 112 15.62 -30.24 11.48
C PRO A 112 15.63 -31.74 11.82
N GLU A 113 16.27 -32.56 10.97
CA GLU A 113 16.49 -33.97 11.29
C GLU A 113 17.32 -34.07 12.57
N VAL A 114 16.66 -34.41 13.68
CA VAL A 114 17.33 -34.77 14.92
C VAL A 114 18.04 -36.08 14.65
N LYS A 115 19.37 -36.04 14.53
CA LYS A 115 20.20 -37.25 14.51
C LYS A 115 19.90 -38.03 15.79
N HIS A 116 19.13 -39.10 15.66
CA HIS A 116 19.02 -40.12 16.70
C HIS A 116 20.40 -40.76 16.85
N ILE A 117 21.07 -40.40 17.94
CA ILE A 117 22.29 -41.08 18.36
C ILE A 117 21.82 -42.38 19.00
N SER A 118 21.74 -43.46 18.23
CA SER A 118 21.62 -44.80 18.80
C SER A 118 22.98 -45.16 19.41
N SER A 119 23.05 -45.14 20.74
CA SER A 119 24.14 -45.78 21.48
C SER A 119 24.03 -47.31 21.32
N GLU A 120 25.18 -47.92 21.03
CA GLU A 120 25.44 -49.38 20.96
C GLU A 120 24.81 -50.21 22.08
#